data_AF-A0A973RN37-F1
#
_entry.id   AF-A0A973RN37-F1
#
_cell.length_a   1.000
_cell.length_b   1.000
_cell.length_c   1.000
_cell.angle_alpha   90.00
_cell.angle_beta   90.00
_cell.angle_gamma   90.00
#
_symmetry.space_group_name_H-M   'P 1'
#
loop_
_entity.id
_entity.type
_entity.pdbx_description
1 polymer ?
#
loop_
_entity_poly.entity_id
_entity_poly.type
_entity_poly.pdbx_seq_one_letter_code
_entity_poly.pdbx_strand_id
1 'polypeptide(L)'
;MATSVNTSLPQWLSGCTYDANGGTDLRLSGVTAMYYDQGIVNGALGLGSTVNVLGGVVGGAGLSVYAGTGMTVNVQPGSFVVPNSGTPTAGGYASTLSSTATLTVQTADPSNPRIDIVVANVVDNGNNTSFGQVQIITGTAAPSPSVPTAPANSITIGQINVTAGASSITSGMLTDTRPFTTTTGGVLVAPKGSVIGYKGQLAYDSPSGSFYHNSNTTNATQLKVLPWSPVITTRSSDFSWGGSETTILQITFTCDGFTDVEAFFKWPAVYCTRGGGNIYNVVFRMYIDFTQVDGYFTPNDPADSQPHSGGSWSYYTSSATGDTPSAGTHTLKVTAQNLTGSYTTAVYGRSTNKIILRVKPASM
;
A
#
# COMPACT_ATOMS: atom_id res chain seq x y z
N MET A 1 25.50 33.66 5.33
CA MET A 1 24.49 32.60 5.14
C MET A 1 23.57 33.03 4.01
N ALA A 2 23.08 32.12 3.18
CA ALA A 2 22.37 32.43 1.94
C ALA A 2 20.88 32.09 2.06
N THR A 3 20.02 32.77 1.29
CA THR A 3 18.60 32.44 1.16
C THR A 3 18.33 31.35 0.12
N SER A 4 19.37 30.99 -0.66
CA SER A 4 19.36 29.91 -1.64
C SER A 4 20.73 29.22 -1.72
N VAL A 5 20.73 27.94 -2.06
CA VAL A 5 21.94 27.16 -2.36
C VAL A 5 21.73 26.45 -3.69
N ASN A 6 22.68 26.60 -4.62
CA ASN A 6 22.65 25.93 -5.90
C ASN A 6 22.86 24.42 -5.70
N THR A 7 22.12 23.63 -6.47
CA THR A 7 22.28 22.18 -6.53
C THR A 7 23.29 21.83 -7.63
N SER A 8 23.47 20.53 -7.91
CA SER A 8 24.26 20.07 -9.05
C SER A 8 23.78 20.75 -10.34
N LEU A 9 24.65 20.78 -11.35
CA LEU A 9 24.18 21.05 -12.70
C LEU A 9 22.98 20.15 -12.98
N PRO A 10 21.88 20.69 -13.50
CA PRO A 10 20.74 19.87 -13.79
C PRO A 10 21.11 18.79 -14.80
N GLN A 11 20.48 17.61 -14.70
CA GLN A 11 20.95 16.43 -15.42
C GLN A 11 21.00 16.62 -16.94
N TRP A 12 20.08 17.42 -17.51
CA TRP A 12 20.04 17.74 -18.94
C TRP A 12 21.10 18.75 -19.39
N LEU A 13 21.90 19.31 -18.48
CA LEU A 13 23.08 20.13 -18.78
C LEU A 13 24.41 19.41 -18.46
N SER A 14 24.36 18.28 -17.77
CA SER A 14 25.55 17.55 -17.34
C SER A 14 26.11 16.72 -18.49
N GLY A 15 27.13 17.23 -19.19
CA GLY A 15 27.88 16.50 -20.22
C GLY A 15 27.29 16.55 -21.63
N CYS A 16 26.21 17.29 -21.87
CA CYS A 16 25.71 17.55 -23.22
C CYS A 16 26.33 18.83 -23.80
N THR A 17 26.72 18.80 -25.09
CA THR A 17 26.96 20.03 -25.85
C THR A 17 25.63 20.48 -26.40
N TYR A 18 25.16 21.68 -26.03
CA TYR A 18 24.00 22.31 -26.67
C TYR A 18 24.44 22.71 -28.08
N ASP A 19 24.30 21.82 -29.06
CA ASP A 19 24.29 22.28 -30.44
C ASP A 19 22.93 22.92 -30.71
N ALA A 20 22.91 23.95 -31.56
CA ALA A 20 21.69 24.69 -31.88
C ALA A 20 20.65 23.85 -32.66
N ASN A 21 20.89 22.54 -32.85
CA ASN A 21 20.12 21.64 -33.69
C ASN A 21 19.44 20.49 -32.91
N GLY A 22 19.25 20.63 -31.60
CA GLY A 22 18.39 19.71 -30.82
C GLY A 22 19.07 18.38 -30.46
N GLY A 23 20.39 18.37 -30.31
CA GLY A 23 21.14 17.22 -29.79
C GLY A 23 20.69 16.81 -28.38
N THR A 24 19.98 15.67 -28.31
CA THR A 24 19.58 14.90 -27.11
C THR A 24 18.97 15.73 -25.98
N ASP A 25 17.67 16.01 -26.09
CA ASP A 25 16.88 16.52 -24.96
C ASP A 25 16.73 15.45 -23.87
N LEU A 26 17.70 15.39 -22.96
CA LEU A 26 17.68 14.47 -21.81
C LEU A 26 16.57 14.78 -20.81
N ARG A 27 15.79 15.87 -20.97
CA ARG A 27 14.54 16.08 -20.20
C ARG A 27 13.51 14.97 -20.48
N LEU A 28 13.66 14.26 -21.61
CA LEU A 28 12.81 13.13 -22.03
C LEU A 28 13.45 11.75 -21.80
N SER A 29 14.72 11.67 -21.39
CA SER A 29 15.41 10.40 -21.17
C SER A 29 14.94 9.75 -19.87
N GLY A 30 13.87 8.93 -19.93
CA GLY A 30 13.55 7.73 -19.13
C GLY A 30 13.61 7.75 -17.59
N VAL A 31 14.14 8.79 -16.96
CA VAL A 31 14.30 8.97 -15.51
C VAL A 31 13.12 9.76 -14.93
N THR A 32 12.21 10.22 -15.79
CA THR A 32 11.06 11.03 -15.39
C THR A 32 9.83 10.16 -15.17
N ALA A 33 9.11 10.49 -14.10
CA ALA A 33 7.85 9.85 -13.70
C ALA A 33 6.69 10.28 -14.61
N MET A 34 6.86 10.06 -15.92
CA MET A 34 5.85 10.38 -16.91
C MET A 34 4.74 9.33 -16.82
N TYR A 35 3.50 9.78 -16.68
CA TYR A 35 2.33 8.92 -16.69
C TYR A 35 1.21 9.53 -17.54
N TYR A 36 0.41 8.64 -18.12
CA TYR A 36 -0.82 9.02 -18.79
C TYR A 36 -1.91 9.25 -17.73
N ASP A 37 -2.53 10.42 -17.76
CA ASP A 37 -3.68 10.74 -16.93
C ASP A 37 -4.94 10.81 -17.79
N GLN A 38 -5.95 9.98 -17.47
CA GLN A 38 -7.26 10.00 -18.13
C GLN A 38 -8.16 11.16 -17.64
N GLY A 39 -7.57 12.21 -17.06
CA GLY A 39 -8.29 13.29 -16.38
C GLY A 39 -8.81 12.91 -14.99
N ILE A 40 -8.23 11.87 -14.36
CA ILE A 40 -8.62 11.39 -13.03
C ILE A 40 -7.82 12.12 -11.94
N VAL A 41 -6.57 12.51 -12.21
CA VAL A 41 -5.76 13.35 -11.29
C VAL A 41 -6.02 14.84 -11.58
N ASN A 42 -7.29 15.19 -11.78
CA ASN A 42 -7.71 16.58 -11.91
C ASN A 42 -7.54 17.29 -10.56
N GLY A 43 -6.45 18.05 -10.43
CA GLY A 43 -6.28 19.05 -9.36
C GLY A 43 -5.10 18.88 -8.41
N ALA A 44 -4.36 17.76 -8.42
CA ALA A 44 -3.22 17.63 -7.50
C ALA A 44 -1.94 18.36 -7.96
N LEU A 45 -1.79 18.60 -9.26
CA LEU A 45 -0.62 19.30 -9.86
C LEU A 45 -0.98 20.34 -10.94
N GLY A 46 -2.27 20.64 -11.15
CA GLY A 46 -2.71 21.79 -11.96
C GLY A 46 -2.46 21.75 -13.47
N LEU A 47 -2.09 20.61 -14.06
CA LEU A 47 -1.83 20.48 -15.50
C LEU A 47 -2.91 19.57 -16.14
N GLY A 48 -3.87 20.18 -16.85
CA GLY A 48 -4.94 19.48 -17.58
C GLY A 48 -4.47 18.76 -18.84
N SER A 49 -3.34 18.04 -18.78
CA SER A 49 -2.69 17.38 -19.91
C SER A 49 -2.82 15.87 -19.84
N THR A 50 -2.88 15.24 -21.01
CA THR A 50 -2.91 13.80 -21.24
C THR A 50 -1.63 13.09 -20.75
N VAL A 51 -0.51 13.83 -20.66
CA VAL A 51 0.80 13.36 -20.18
C VAL A 51 1.24 14.26 -19.04
N ASN A 52 1.54 13.68 -17.88
CA ASN A 52 1.95 14.40 -16.68
C ASN A 52 3.27 13.88 -16.12
N VAL A 53 3.99 14.75 -15.40
CA VAL A 53 5.19 14.41 -14.65
C VAL A 53 4.86 14.40 -13.17
N LEU A 54 5.09 13.28 -12.50
CA LEU A 54 5.04 13.24 -11.03
C LEU A 54 6.31 13.88 -10.47
N GLY A 55 6.22 15.13 -10.05
CA GLY A 55 7.30 15.84 -9.35
C GLY A 55 7.45 15.37 -7.90
N GLY A 56 8.68 15.35 -7.39
CA GLY A 56 8.94 14.95 -6.02
C GLY A 56 10.39 14.65 -5.69
N VAL A 57 10.61 14.33 -4.43
CA VAL A 57 11.88 13.80 -3.90
C VAL A 57 12.03 12.35 -4.30
N VAL A 58 13.20 11.98 -4.81
CA VAL A 58 13.51 10.64 -5.29
C VAL A 58 13.99 9.76 -4.14
N GLY A 59 13.50 8.51 -4.06
CA GLY A 59 13.98 7.51 -3.11
C GLY A 59 13.44 7.64 -1.68
N GLY A 60 12.51 8.58 -1.44
CA GLY A 60 11.84 8.75 -0.15
C GLY A 60 12.71 9.27 1.01
N ALA A 61 13.98 9.57 0.74
CA ALA A 61 14.93 10.11 1.68
C ALA A 61 15.60 11.36 1.08
N GLY A 62 16.07 12.25 1.96
CA GLY A 62 16.72 13.50 1.55
C GLY A 62 15.76 14.68 1.37
N LEU A 63 16.33 15.87 1.19
CA LEU A 63 15.64 17.17 1.13
C LEU A 63 14.70 17.45 2.32
N SER A 64 14.83 16.72 3.43
CA SER A 64 14.10 17.03 4.65
C SER A 64 14.58 18.39 5.18
N VAL A 65 13.62 19.23 5.55
CA VAL A 65 13.88 20.53 6.17
C VAL A 65 13.87 20.34 7.68
N TYR A 66 14.94 20.77 8.35
CA TYR A 66 15.06 20.69 9.80
C TYR A 66 15.63 21.99 10.38
N ALA A 67 15.37 22.24 11.66
CA ALA A 67 15.78 23.47 12.31
C ALA A 67 17.31 23.60 12.34
N GLY A 68 17.83 24.77 12.01
CA GLY A 68 19.22 25.13 12.19
C GLY A 68 19.47 25.86 13.51
N THR A 69 20.51 26.68 13.57
CA THR A 69 20.78 27.57 14.71
C THR A 69 20.24 28.98 14.43
N GLY A 70 19.59 29.58 15.42
CA GLY A 70 18.96 30.90 15.25
C GLY A 70 17.94 30.92 14.12
N MET A 71 17.91 31.98 13.32
CA MET A 71 17.00 32.14 12.19
C MET A 71 17.49 31.40 10.94
N THR A 72 17.68 30.08 11.06
CA THR A 72 18.10 29.22 9.95
C THR A 72 17.35 27.91 9.90
N VAL A 73 17.23 27.35 8.71
CA VAL A 73 16.84 25.97 8.47
C VAL A 73 17.92 25.26 7.67
N ASN A 74 18.06 23.97 7.89
CA ASN A 74 18.93 23.12 7.12
C ASN A 74 18.10 22.21 6.21
N VAL A 75 18.65 21.87 5.04
CA VAL A 75 18.04 20.95 4.09
C VAL A 75 19.02 19.81 3.85
N GLN A 76 18.59 18.57 4.08
CA GLN A 76 19.43 17.40 3.83
C GLN A 76 19.74 17.23 2.34
N PRO A 77 20.92 16.68 1.98
CA PRO A 77 21.21 16.26 0.60
C PRO A 77 20.10 15.37 0.04
N GLY A 78 19.88 15.44 -1.26
CA GLY A 78 18.87 14.62 -1.93
C GLY A 78 18.63 15.02 -3.38
N SER A 79 17.99 14.12 -4.12
CA SER A 79 17.64 14.34 -5.52
C SER A 79 16.15 14.60 -5.67
N PHE A 80 15.81 15.43 -6.64
CA PHE A 80 14.43 15.81 -6.89
C PHE A 80 14.14 15.93 -8.38
N VAL A 81 12.86 15.77 -8.72
CA VAL A 81 12.30 16.08 -10.04
C VAL A 81 11.23 17.14 -9.88
N VAL A 82 11.29 18.20 -10.67
CA VAL A 82 10.24 19.22 -10.76
C VAL A 82 9.53 19.12 -12.11
N PRO A 83 8.20 19.30 -12.16
CA PRO A 83 7.47 19.34 -13.42
C PRO A 83 7.83 20.61 -14.19
N ASN A 84 7.88 20.52 -15.53
CA ASN A 84 7.94 21.71 -16.36
C ASN A 84 6.57 22.38 -16.39
N SER A 85 6.53 23.65 -15.96
CA SER A 85 5.30 24.46 -15.89
C SER A 85 5.04 25.31 -17.13
N GLY A 86 6.00 25.39 -18.06
CA GLY A 86 5.91 26.20 -19.28
C GLY A 86 5.27 25.49 -20.47
N THR A 87 5.35 24.16 -20.57
CA THR A 87 4.67 23.37 -21.61
C THR A 87 4.14 22.04 -21.05
N PRO A 88 2.86 21.69 -21.27
CA PRO A 88 2.24 20.51 -20.65
C PRO A 88 2.76 19.15 -21.14
N THR A 89 3.60 19.14 -22.18
CA THR A 89 4.26 17.94 -22.73
C THR A 89 5.74 17.88 -22.40
N ALA A 90 6.32 18.92 -21.79
CA ALA A 90 7.72 18.88 -21.42
C ALA A 90 7.92 17.97 -20.21
N GLY A 91 8.97 17.14 -20.28
CA GLY A 91 9.33 16.22 -19.22
C GLY A 91 9.71 16.91 -17.91
N GLY A 92 10.18 16.11 -16.95
CA GLY A 92 10.64 16.62 -15.66
C GLY A 92 12.08 17.11 -15.68
N TYR A 93 12.37 18.09 -14.85
CA TYR A 93 13.73 18.54 -14.60
C TYR A 93 14.29 17.86 -13.34
N ALA A 94 15.41 17.14 -13.47
CA ALA A 94 16.08 16.49 -12.35
C ALA A 94 17.35 17.24 -11.90
N SER A 95 17.53 17.36 -10.58
CA SER A 95 18.76 17.90 -9.98
C SER A 95 19.00 17.32 -8.59
N THR A 96 20.21 17.50 -8.06
CA THR A 96 20.66 16.91 -6.79
C THR A 96 21.33 17.95 -5.90
N LEU A 97 20.82 18.13 -4.69
CA LEU A 97 21.54 18.81 -3.63
C LEU A 97 22.57 17.83 -3.04
N SER A 98 23.86 18.06 -3.28
CA SER A 98 24.94 17.12 -2.93
C SER A 98 25.44 17.22 -1.49
N SER A 99 25.12 18.31 -0.79
CA SER A 99 25.53 18.57 0.59
C SER A 99 24.44 19.34 1.34
N THR A 100 24.46 19.29 2.67
CA THR A 100 23.47 20.01 3.48
C THR A 100 23.48 21.50 3.14
N ALA A 101 22.33 22.06 2.81
CA ALA A 101 22.16 23.50 2.62
C ALA A 101 21.72 24.14 3.93
N THR A 102 22.36 25.24 4.34
CA THR A 102 21.90 26.09 5.44
C THR A 102 21.32 27.37 4.87
N LEU A 103 20.01 27.54 5.06
CA LEU A 103 19.22 28.65 4.53
C LEU A 103 18.86 29.62 5.65
N THR A 104 19.07 30.91 5.42
CA THR A 104 18.68 31.95 6.37
C THR A 104 17.23 32.31 6.19
N VAL A 105 16.48 32.21 7.30
CA VAL A 105 15.13 32.76 7.39
C VAL A 105 15.25 34.24 7.69
N GLN A 106 14.54 35.08 6.93
CA GLN A 106 14.52 36.52 7.20
C GLN A 106 14.06 36.79 8.64
N THR A 107 14.57 37.87 9.27
CA THR A 107 14.14 38.27 10.61
C THR A 107 12.61 38.29 10.73
N ALA A 108 12.09 37.77 11.84
CA ALA A 108 10.66 37.75 12.09
C ALA A 108 10.10 39.17 12.20
N ASP A 109 8.88 39.38 11.73
CA ASP A 109 8.16 40.62 12.02
C ASP A 109 7.85 40.66 13.53
N PRO A 110 8.03 41.80 14.22
CA PRO A 110 7.85 41.86 15.67
C PRO A 110 6.38 41.69 16.11
N SER A 111 5.40 41.92 15.23
CA SER A 111 3.98 41.99 15.56
C SER A 111 3.14 40.90 14.91
N ASN A 112 3.49 40.44 13.71
CA ASN A 112 2.68 39.51 12.92
C ASN A 112 3.44 38.23 12.57
N PRO A 113 2.80 37.05 12.63
CA PRO A 113 3.37 35.83 12.10
C PRO A 113 3.38 35.84 10.55
N ARG A 114 4.16 34.92 9.96
CA ARG A 114 4.11 34.62 8.52
C ARG A 114 4.42 33.16 8.24
N ILE A 115 4.06 32.70 7.05
CA ILE A 115 4.44 31.38 6.56
C ILE A 115 5.48 31.55 5.45
N ASP A 116 6.69 31.04 5.67
CA ASP A 116 7.69 30.92 4.64
C ASP A 116 7.63 29.49 4.06
N ILE A 117 8.05 29.29 2.81
CA ILE A 117 8.18 27.94 2.22
C ILE A 117 9.61 27.68 1.78
N VAL A 118 10.04 26.43 1.90
CA VAL A 118 11.27 25.94 1.28
C VAL A 118 10.89 25.20 0.01
N VAL A 119 11.51 25.56 -1.11
CA VAL A 119 11.26 24.93 -2.41
C VAL A 119 12.56 24.38 -2.98
N ALA A 120 12.45 23.24 -3.66
CA ALA A 120 13.46 22.80 -4.62
C ALA A 120 12.95 23.17 -6.01
N ASN A 121 13.75 23.92 -6.78
CA ASN A 121 13.33 24.42 -8.08
C ASN A 121 14.45 24.37 -9.11
N VAL A 122 14.03 24.48 -10.36
CA VAL A 122 14.91 24.63 -11.52
C VAL A 122 14.58 25.94 -12.21
N VAL A 123 15.61 26.75 -12.43
CA VAL A 123 15.55 27.91 -13.32
C VAL A 123 16.03 27.45 -14.69
N ASP A 124 15.11 27.33 -15.65
CA ASP A 124 15.43 27.00 -17.04
C ASP A 124 15.50 28.29 -17.86
N ASN A 125 16.73 28.68 -18.25
CA ASN A 125 16.99 29.84 -19.10
C ASN A 125 17.08 29.45 -20.59
N GLY A 126 16.84 28.19 -20.94
CA GLY A 126 16.96 27.65 -22.30
C GLY A 126 18.40 27.54 -22.80
N ASN A 127 19.39 27.61 -21.91
CA ASN A 127 20.81 27.54 -22.24
C ASN A 127 21.65 27.02 -21.04
N ASN A 128 22.97 27.06 -21.18
CA ASN A 128 23.94 26.57 -20.18
C ASN A 128 24.00 27.38 -18.87
N THR A 129 23.28 28.50 -18.76
CA THR A 129 23.14 29.26 -17.51
C THR A 129 21.98 28.78 -16.64
N SER A 130 21.24 27.76 -17.08
CA SER A 130 20.16 27.15 -16.28
C SER A 130 20.75 26.41 -15.07
N PHE A 131 20.03 26.40 -13.95
CA PHE A 131 20.52 25.82 -12.70
C PHE A 131 19.39 25.29 -11.83
N GLY A 132 19.72 24.36 -10.95
CA GLY A 132 18.84 23.95 -9.86
C GLY A 132 19.24 24.64 -8.56
N GLN A 133 18.29 24.81 -7.65
CA GLN A 133 18.54 25.34 -6.32
C GLN A 133 17.53 24.83 -5.31
N VAL A 134 17.89 24.96 -4.03
CA VAL A 134 16.92 24.99 -2.94
C VAL A 134 16.90 26.40 -2.36
N GLN A 135 15.71 26.95 -2.12
CA GLN A 135 15.55 28.32 -1.61
C GLN A 135 14.37 28.48 -0.67
N ILE A 136 14.40 29.55 0.11
CA ILE A 136 13.27 30.03 0.90
C ILE A 136 12.52 31.08 0.10
N ILE A 137 11.20 30.92 0.00
CA ILE A 137 10.28 31.97 -0.43
C ILE A 137 9.63 32.55 0.82
N THR A 138 9.97 33.80 1.13
CA THR A 138 9.46 34.51 2.30
C THR A 138 8.00 34.90 2.08
N GLY A 139 7.15 34.57 3.06
CA GLY A 139 5.75 34.97 3.05
C GLY A 139 5.56 36.43 3.48
N THR A 140 4.31 36.88 3.42
CA THR A 140 3.92 38.19 3.92
C THR A 140 3.45 38.09 5.37
N ALA A 141 3.96 38.97 6.24
CA ALA A 141 3.52 39.04 7.63
C ALA A 141 2.10 39.61 7.74
N ALA A 142 1.24 38.89 8.43
CA ALA A 142 -0.16 39.28 8.63
C ALA A 142 -0.74 38.60 9.89
N PRO A 143 -1.82 39.15 10.49
CA PRO A 143 -2.50 38.49 11.61
C PRO A 143 -3.01 37.08 11.27
N SER A 144 -3.32 36.83 9.99
CA SER A 144 -3.65 35.53 9.43
C SER A 144 -2.84 35.34 8.13
N PRO A 145 -1.63 34.76 8.21
CA PRO A 145 -0.77 34.61 7.05
C PRO A 145 -1.24 33.49 6.13
N SER A 146 -1.01 33.65 4.84
CA SER A 146 -1.24 32.62 3.83
C SER A 146 0.08 32.08 3.29
N VAL A 147 0.04 30.84 2.77
CA VAL A 147 1.20 30.20 2.14
C VAL A 147 1.54 30.96 0.86
N PRO A 148 2.79 31.43 0.66
CA PRO A 148 3.20 32.09 -0.58
C PRO A 148 3.17 31.12 -1.76
N THR A 149 2.98 31.66 -2.97
CA THR A 149 2.98 30.86 -4.20
C THR A 149 4.39 30.33 -4.49
N ALA A 150 4.48 29.04 -4.81
CA ALA A 150 5.74 28.43 -5.22
C ALA A 150 6.16 28.91 -6.62
N PRO A 151 7.46 29.09 -6.91
CA PRO A 151 7.93 29.47 -8.24
C PRO A 151 7.55 28.43 -9.31
N ALA A 152 7.60 28.84 -10.57
CA ALA A 152 7.58 27.92 -11.70
C ALA A 152 8.68 26.84 -11.55
N ASN A 153 8.42 25.63 -12.08
CA ASN A 153 9.34 24.50 -12.07
C ASN A 153 9.88 24.19 -10.66
N SER A 154 8.98 24.06 -9.68
CA SER A 154 9.34 23.82 -8.29
C SER A 154 8.46 22.78 -7.61
N ILE A 155 8.98 22.20 -6.53
CA ILE A 155 8.23 21.46 -5.52
C ILE A 155 8.45 22.10 -4.16
N THR A 156 7.39 22.19 -3.35
CA THR A 156 7.49 22.66 -1.96
C THR A 156 7.93 21.50 -1.06
N ILE A 157 9.07 21.65 -0.39
CA ILE A 157 9.66 20.60 0.46
C ILE A 157 9.49 20.87 1.96
N GLY A 158 9.02 22.06 2.34
CA GLY A 158 8.59 22.33 3.71
C GLY A 158 7.96 23.70 3.86
N GLN A 159 7.21 23.88 4.94
CA GLN A 159 6.69 25.17 5.40
C GLN A 159 7.30 25.54 6.74
N ILE A 160 7.54 26.83 6.94
CA ILE A 160 8.08 27.41 8.16
C ILE A 160 7.04 28.40 8.70
N ASN A 161 6.41 28.06 9.82
CA ASN A 161 5.52 28.97 10.53
C ASN A 161 6.37 29.91 11.41
N VAL A 162 6.78 31.04 10.85
CA VAL A 162 7.59 32.04 11.55
C VAL A 162 6.68 32.85 12.46
N THR A 163 6.73 32.59 13.76
CA THR A 163 5.96 33.34 14.76
C THR A 163 6.47 34.78 14.89
N ALA A 164 5.59 35.70 15.29
CA ALA A 164 5.97 37.08 15.55
C ALA A 164 7.14 37.15 16.56
N GLY A 165 8.14 37.98 16.27
CA GLY A 165 9.31 38.19 17.12
C GLY A 165 10.24 36.98 17.29
N ALA A 166 10.08 35.91 16.49
CA ALA A 166 10.96 34.75 16.57
C ALA A 166 12.44 35.14 16.34
N SER A 167 13.30 34.66 17.24
CA SER A 167 14.77 34.78 17.14
C SER A 167 15.45 33.47 16.78
N SER A 168 14.68 32.37 16.76
CA SER A 168 15.13 31.07 16.30
C SER A 168 14.00 30.27 15.64
N ILE A 169 14.37 29.40 14.71
CA ILE A 169 13.47 28.39 14.14
C ILE A 169 13.59 27.11 14.94
N THR A 170 12.45 26.52 15.29
CA THR A 170 12.39 25.26 16.04
C THR A 170 11.70 24.18 15.20
N SER A 171 11.88 22.91 15.57
CA SER A 171 11.23 21.80 14.85
C SER A 171 9.69 21.91 14.85
N GLY A 172 9.10 22.51 15.88
CA GLY A 172 7.63 22.70 15.95
C GLY A 172 7.10 23.77 15.00
N MET A 173 7.99 24.60 14.42
CA MET A 173 7.65 25.59 13.40
C MET A 173 7.72 25.01 11.98
N LEU A 174 8.20 23.77 11.81
CA LEU A 174 8.42 23.16 10.51
C LEU A 174 7.33 22.14 10.22
N THR A 175 6.76 22.24 9.02
CA THR A 175 5.86 21.23 8.47
C THR A 175 6.51 20.63 7.23
N ASP A 176 6.68 19.30 7.22
CA ASP A 176 7.15 18.57 6.04
C ASP A 176 6.02 18.49 5.02
N THR A 177 6.30 18.96 3.81
CA THR A 177 5.34 18.96 2.69
C THR A 177 5.91 18.30 1.45
N ARG A 178 7.00 17.54 1.56
CA ARG A 178 7.68 16.92 0.43
C ARG A 178 6.70 16.06 -0.38
N PRO A 179 6.52 16.34 -1.69
CA PRO A 179 6.02 15.33 -2.60
C PRO A 179 7.13 14.31 -2.87
N PHE A 180 6.75 13.08 -3.18
CA PHE A 180 7.68 11.99 -3.48
C PHE A 180 7.46 11.50 -4.91
N THR A 181 8.54 11.05 -5.55
CA THR A 181 8.48 10.51 -6.90
C THR A 181 9.41 9.31 -7.09
N THR A 182 9.15 8.57 -8.16
CA THR A 182 9.92 7.41 -8.60
C THR A 182 9.80 7.29 -10.12
N THR A 183 10.71 6.57 -10.76
CA THR A 183 10.60 6.29 -12.19
C THR A 183 9.34 5.48 -12.49
N THR A 184 8.81 5.58 -13.72
CA THR A 184 7.63 4.79 -14.11
C THR A 184 7.89 3.29 -13.92
N GLY A 185 6.96 2.60 -13.26
CA GLY A 185 7.11 1.19 -12.86
C GLY A 185 7.96 0.96 -11.59
N GLY A 186 8.60 2.00 -11.05
CA GLY A 186 9.35 1.94 -9.79
C GLY A 186 8.43 1.87 -8.57
N VAL A 187 8.99 1.41 -7.44
CA VAL A 187 8.35 1.50 -6.13
C VAL A 187 8.58 2.89 -5.57
N LEU A 188 7.50 3.60 -5.25
CA LEU A 188 7.58 4.92 -4.64
C LEU A 188 7.80 4.77 -3.13
N VAL A 189 8.83 5.39 -2.56
CA VAL A 189 9.02 5.41 -1.10
C VAL A 189 8.36 6.67 -0.55
N ALA A 190 7.21 6.51 0.12
CA ALA A 190 6.40 7.63 0.60
C ALA A 190 5.52 7.21 1.79
N PRO A 191 5.19 8.14 2.71
CA PRO A 191 4.25 7.88 3.80
C PRO A 191 2.89 7.38 3.31
N LYS A 192 2.30 6.41 4.02
CA LYS A 192 0.98 5.88 3.65
C LYS A 192 -0.06 7.00 3.48
N GLY A 193 -0.73 7.03 2.33
CA GLY A 193 -1.74 8.04 2.01
C GLY A 193 -1.21 9.33 1.37
N SER A 194 0.11 9.49 1.22
CA SER A 194 0.73 10.65 0.58
C SER A 194 0.97 10.51 -0.93
N VAL A 195 0.73 9.32 -1.49
CA VAL A 195 1.00 9.05 -2.91
C VAL A 195 0.03 9.79 -3.79
N ILE A 196 0.60 10.66 -4.60
CA ILE A 196 -0.03 11.29 -5.76
C ILE A 196 0.53 10.63 -7.03
N GLY A 197 -0.26 10.53 -8.10
CA GLY A 197 0.16 9.90 -9.36
C GLY A 197 -0.93 9.03 -9.98
N TYR A 198 -0.55 8.05 -10.79
CA TYR A 198 -1.49 7.17 -11.49
C TYR A 198 -2.07 6.07 -10.60
N LYS A 199 -3.27 5.59 -10.96
CA LYS A 199 -3.93 4.45 -10.29
C LYS A 199 -3.07 3.20 -10.39
N GLY A 200 -2.83 2.54 -9.27
CA GLY A 200 -2.00 1.34 -9.19
C GLY A 200 -0.52 1.59 -8.93
N GLN A 201 -0.05 2.86 -8.86
CA GLN A 201 1.32 3.17 -8.46
C GLN A 201 1.64 2.49 -7.11
N LEU A 202 2.60 1.57 -7.13
CA LEU A 202 3.05 0.84 -5.95
C LEU A 202 3.95 1.74 -5.11
N ALA A 203 3.75 1.70 -3.79
CA ALA A 203 4.52 2.46 -2.84
C ALA A 203 4.87 1.64 -1.60
N TYR A 204 5.98 2.01 -0.97
CA TYR A 204 6.50 1.45 0.26
C TYR A 204 6.49 2.53 1.35
N ASP A 205 5.78 2.24 2.45
CA ASP A 205 5.73 3.09 3.63
C ASP A 205 6.82 2.64 4.62
N SER A 206 7.96 3.34 4.62
CA SER A 206 9.11 2.94 5.43
C SER A 206 8.86 2.90 6.95
N PRO A 207 8.03 3.77 7.56
CA PRO A 207 7.67 3.64 8.98
C PRO A 207 6.88 2.38 9.33
N SER A 208 5.92 1.96 8.49
CA SER A 208 5.10 0.76 8.76
C SER A 208 5.65 -0.53 8.13
N GLY A 209 6.70 -0.45 7.31
CA GLY A 209 7.30 -1.58 6.62
C GLY A 209 6.36 -2.25 5.61
N SER A 210 5.38 -1.52 5.07
CA SER A 210 4.29 -2.10 4.27
C SER A 210 4.21 -1.52 2.86
N PHE A 211 3.83 -2.38 1.90
CA PHE A 211 3.48 -1.97 0.55
C PHE A 211 1.99 -1.58 0.45
N TYR A 212 1.72 -0.55 -0.33
CA TYR A 212 0.38 -0.07 -0.65
C TYR A 212 0.35 0.46 -2.10
N HIS A 213 -0.82 0.66 -2.68
CA HIS A 213 -0.93 1.29 -3.99
C HIS A 213 -1.80 2.54 -3.95
N ASN A 214 -1.61 3.44 -4.91
CA ASN A 214 -2.55 4.51 -5.17
C ASN A 214 -3.86 3.94 -5.74
N SER A 215 -4.94 3.99 -4.97
CA SER A 215 -6.28 3.53 -5.37
C SER A 215 -7.11 4.61 -6.07
N ASN A 216 -6.61 5.86 -6.17
CA ASN A 216 -7.37 7.07 -6.54
C ASN A 216 -8.62 7.29 -5.67
N THR A 217 -8.62 6.75 -4.45
CA THR A 217 -9.64 7.04 -3.44
C THR A 217 -8.94 7.67 -2.24
N THR A 218 -9.70 8.37 -1.39
CA THR A 218 -9.18 9.07 -0.20
C THR A 218 -8.46 8.15 0.80
N ASN A 219 -8.50 6.83 0.60
CA ASN A 219 -7.89 5.83 1.46
C ASN A 219 -6.93 4.96 0.64
N ALA A 220 -5.63 5.10 0.92
CA ALA A 220 -4.61 4.18 0.43
C ALA A 220 -4.91 2.75 0.93
N THR A 221 -5.14 1.83 0.00
CA THR A 221 -5.39 0.43 0.32
C THR A 221 -4.07 -0.34 0.31
N GLN A 222 -3.88 -1.18 1.34
CA GLN A 222 -2.77 -2.13 1.37
C GLN A 222 -2.82 -3.01 0.12
N LEU A 223 -1.65 -3.29 -0.47
CA LEU A 223 -1.57 -4.19 -1.61
C LEU A 223 -2.12 -5.56 -1.19
N LYS A 224 -3.23 -5.99 -1.80
CA LYS A 224 -3.77 -7.34 -1.60
C LYS A 224 -2.95 -8.30 -2.44
N VAL A 225 -2.04 -9.03 -1.80
CA VAL A 225 -1.26 -10.11 -2.45
C VAL A 225 -2.09 -11.38 -2.60
N LEU A 226 -3.10 -11.55 -1.74
CA LEU A 226 -4.12 -12.57 -1.90
C LEU A 226 -5.33 -11.98 -2.64
N PRO A 227 -5.87 -12.66 -3.66
CA PRO A 227 -7.06 -12.22 -4.41
C PRO A 227 -8.24 -11.86 -3.50
N TRP A 228 -8.37 -12.54 -2.35
CA TRP A 228 -9.36 -12.27 -1.32
C TRP A 228 -8.91 -12.79 0.06
N SER A 229 -9.50 -12.27 1.13
CA SER A 229 -9.17 -12.63 2.52
C SER A 229 -9.76 -14.00 2.89
N PRO A 230 -9.05 -14.85 3.66
CA PRO A 230 -9.59 -16.12 4.16
C PRO A 230 -10.97 -15.95 4.81
N VAL A 231 -11.92 -16.80 4.44
CA VAL A 231 -13.25 -16.84 5.07
C VAL A 231 -13.27 -18.03 6.03
N ILE A 232 -13.72 -17.81 7.27
CA ILE A 232 -13.70 -18.82 8.33
C ILE A 232 -15.07 -18.86 9.01
N THR A 233 -15.57 -20.06 9.25
CA THR A 233 -16.73 -20.32 10.13
C THR A 233 -16.32 -21.31 11.20
N THR A 234 -16.90 -21.18 12.38
CA THR A 234 -16.56 -22.04 13.52
C THR A 234 -17.80 -22.46 14.28
N ARG A 235 -17.72 -23.64 14.91
CA ARG A 235 -18.71 -24.11 15.87
C ARG A 235 -18.05 -24.35 17.22
N SER A 236 -18.68 -23.84 18.28
CA SER A 236 -18.19 -23.94 19.65
C SER A 236 -19.01 -24.89 20.53
N SER A 237 -19.85 -25.71 19.89
CA SER A 237 -20.71 -26.71 20.54
C SER A 237 -20.63 -28.01 19.76
N ASP A 238 -21.03 -29.10 20.40
CA ASP A 238 -21.19 -30.38 19.72
C ASP A 238 -22.22 -30.27 18.59
N PHE A 239 -22.05 -31.10 17.57
CA PHE A 239 -23.05 -31.33 16.54
C PHE A 239 -23.31 -32.81 16.42
N SER A 240 -24.55 -33.23 16.73
CA SER A 240 -24.97 -34.62 16.65
C SER A 240 -25.80 -34.88 15.39
N TRP A 241 -25.63 -36.06 14.80
CA TRP A 241 -26.41 -36.56 13.67
C TRP A 241 -26.66 -38.07 13.83
N GLY A 242 -27.58 -38.60 13.00
CA GLY A 242 -27.88 -40.03 12.94
C GLY A 242 -27.07 -40.76 11.85
N GLY A 243 -27.69 -41.73 11.16
CA GLY A 243 -27.03 -42.48 10.08
C GLY A 243 -26.93 -41.76 8.72
N SER A 244 -27.72 -40.69 8.52
CA SER A 244 -27.77 -39.97 7.24
C SER A 244 -26.66 -38.93 7.13
N GLU A 245 -26.16 -38.72 5.91
CA GLU A 245 -25.18 -37.67 5.64
C GLU A 245 -25.76 -36.29 5.97
N THR A 246 -25.08 -35.56 6.85
CA THR A 246 -25.59 -34.31 7.42
C THR A 246 -24.51 -33.24 7.38
N THR A 247 -24.91 -32.00 7.07
CA THR A 247 -23.98 -30.85 7.03
C THR A 247 -23.56 -30.42 8.44
N ILE A 248 -22.25 -30.35 8.69
CA ILE A 248 -21.66 -29.93 9.97
C ILE A 248 -21.44 -28.42 9.99
N LEU A 249 -20.80 -27.92 8.93
CA LEU A 249 -20.46 -26.52 8.71
C LEU A 249 -20.56 -26.22 7.21
N GLN A 250 -20.95 -24.99 6.89
CA GLN A 250 -20.89 -24.43 5.55
C GLN A 250 -20.47 -22.97 5.61
N ILE A 251 -19.84 -22.49 4.56
CA ILE A 251 -19.40 -21.11 4.41
C ILE A 251 -19.41 -20.69 2.95
N THR A 252 -19.78 -19.45 2.67
CA THR A 252 -19.73 -18.87 1.33
C THR A 252 -18.45 -18.11 1.10
N PHE A 253 -17.87 -18.21 -0.09
CA PHE A 253 -16.74 -17.41 -0.54
C PHE A 253 -16.94 -16.95 -1.98
N THR A 254 -16.23 -15.92 -2.41
CA THR A 254 -16.28 -15.43 -3.80
C THR A 254 -14.93 -15.71 -4.46
N CYS A 255 -14.96 -16.39 -5.60
CA CYS A 255 -13.80 -16.69 -6.43
C CYS A 255 -13.80 -15.80 -7.68
N ASP A 256 -12.61 -15.56 -8.23
CA ASP A 256 -12.39 -14.79 -9.46
C ASP A 256 -12.38 -15.67 -10.73
N GLY A 257 -12.50 -16.99 -10.58
CA GLY A 257 -12.47 -17.95 -11.68
C GLY A 257 -11.09 -18.45 -12.09
N PHE A 258 -10.03 -17.96 -11.45
CA PHE A 258 -8.64 -18.31 -11.78
C PHE A 258 -7.83 -18.71 -10.54
N THR A 259 -8.28 -18.33 -9.35
CA THR A 259 -7.61 -18.58 -8.09
C THR A 259 -7.99 -19.95 -7.55
N ASP A 260 -7.00 -20.83 -7.47
CA ASP A 260 -7.11 -22.08 -6.72
C ASP A 260 -7.34 -21.81 -5.23
N VAL A 261 -8.03 -22.72 -4.55
CA VAL A 261 -8.43 -22.55 -3.15
C VAL A 261 -7.94 -23.68 -2.27
N GLU A 262 -7.52 -23.34 -1.05
CA GLU A 262 -7.34 -24.31 0.03
C GLU A 262 -8.63 -24.33 0.87
N ALA A 263 -9.30 -25.47 0.88
CA ALA A 263 -10.41 -25.78 1.76
C ALA A 263 -9.91 -26.59 2.95
N PHE A 264 -10.05 -26.04 4.16
CA PHE A 264 -9.51 -26.61 5.40
C PHE A 264 -10.64 -26.92 6.38
N PHE A 265 -10.63 -28.14 6.92
CA PHE A 265 -11.53 -28.58 7.97
C PHE A 265 -10.73 -29.09 9.17
N LYS A 266 -11.13 -28.70 10.38
CA LYS A 266 -10.58 -29.21 11.63
C LYS A 266 -11.69 -29.58 12.58
N TRP A 267 -11.60 -30.78 13.14
CA TRP A 267 -12.52 -31.29 14.14
C TRP A 267 -11.74 -31.71 15.40
N PRO A 268 -12.18 -31.28 16.59
CA PRO A 268 -11.56 -31.66 17.86
C PRO A 268 -11.58 -33.17 18.15
N ALA A 269 -12.71 -33.83 17.91
CA ALA A 269 -12.94 -35.26 18.14
C ALA A 269 -14.31 -35.67 17.57
N VAL A 270 -14.56 -36.96 17.49
CA VAL A 270 -15.86 -37.60 17.24
C VAL A 270 -16.23 -38.50 18.41
N TYR A 271 -17.53 -38.69 18.67
CA TYR A 271 -18.02 -39.64 19.68
C TYR A 271 -19.42 -40.16 19.35
N CYS A 272 -19.74 -41.37 19.80
CA CYS A 272 -21.11 -41.89 19.79
C CYS A 272 -21.83 -41.51 21.09
N THR A 273 -23.03 -40.96 21.03
CA THR A 273 -23.77 -40.50 22.23
C THR A 273 -24.43 -41.61 23.03
N ARG A 274 -24.35 -42.87 22.57
CA ARG A 274 -24.87 -44.04 23.29
C ARG A 274 -23.75 -45.07 23.50
N GLY A 275 -23.51 -45.40 24.76
CA GLY A 275 -22.61 -46.50 25.15
C GLY A 275 -23.19 -47.87 24.80
N GLY A 276 -22.39 -48.74 24.20
CA GLY A 276 -22.86 -50.09 23.84
C GLY A 276 -21.80 -51.13 23.52
N GLY A 277 -20.51 -50.87 23.76
CA GLY A 277 -19.42 -51.84 23.48
C GLY A 277 -19.21 -52.17 22.00
N ASN A 278 -19.86 -51.44 21.10
CA ASN A 278 -19.75 -51.60 19.66
C ASN A 278 -18.69 -50.66 19.08
N ILE A 279 -18.36 -50.83 17.80
CA ILE A 279 -17.46 -49.94 17.04
C ILE A 279 -18.29 -49.07 16.10
N TYR A 280 -17.90 -47.81 15.95
CA TYR A 280 -18.46 -46.89 14.95
C TYR A 280 -17.33 -46.21 14.16
N ASN A 281 -17.69 -45.69 12.99
CA ASN A 281 -16.78 -44.90 12.16
C ASN A 281 -17.55 -43.82 11.42
N VAL A 282 -16.87 -42.71 11.18
CA VAL A 282 -17.44 -41.52 10.53
C VAL A 282 -16.69 -41.30 9.22
N VAL A 283 -17.43 -40.93 8.19
CA VAL A 283 -16.85 -40.33 6.98
C VAL A 283 -17.19 -38.85 6.95
N PHE A 284 -16.17 -38.02 6.80
CA PHE A 284 -16.31 -36.62 6.45
C PHE A 284 -16.22 -36.47 4.93
N ARG A 285 -17.06 -35.63 4.35
CA ARG A 285 -16.98 -35.28 2.93
C ARG A 285 -16.96 -33.77 2.77
N MET A 286 -16.12 -33.30 1.87
CA MET A 286 -15.99 -31.90 1.55
C MET A 286 -16.62 -31.64 0.19
N TYR A 287 -17.38 -30.56 0.10
CA TYR A 287 -18.06 -30.13 -1.11
C TYR A 287 -17.74 -28.68 -1.42
N ILE A 288 -17.48 -28.40 -2.69
CA ILE A 288 -17.60 -27.05 -3.25
C ILE A 288 -18.90 -27.07 -4.06
N ASP A 289 -19.84 -26.23 -3.64
CA ASP A 289 -21.24 -26.24 -4.06
C ASP A 289 -21.90 -27.62 -3.89
N PHE A 290 -22.22 -28.26 -5.01
CA PHE A 290 -22.87 -29.57 -5.07
C PHE A 290 -21.89 -30.70 -5.41
N THR A 291 -20.62 -30.38 -5.69
CA THR A 291 -19.59 -31.34 -6.09
C THR A 291 -18.79 -31.77 -4.89
N GLN A 292 -18.75 -33.08 -4.60
CA GLN A 292 -17.84 -33.63 -3.60
C GLN A 292 -16.42 -33.52 -4.15
N VAL A 293 -15.55 -32.82 -3.43
CA VAL A 293 -14.15 -32.62 -3.84
C VAL A 293 -13.19 -33.59 -3.18
N ASP A 294 -13.50 -34.03 -1.95
CA ASP A 294 -12.67 -34.99 -1.23
C ASP A 294 -13.47 -35.69 -0.10
N GLY A 295 -12.94 -36.79 0.45
CA GLY A 295 -13.51 -37.54 1.57
C GLY A 295 -12.46 -38.10 2.54
N TYR A 296 -12.77 -38.11 3.84
CA TYR A 296 -11.90 -38.62 4.90
C TYR A 296 -12.63 -39.60 5.82
N PHE A 297 -12.06 -40.78 6.03
CA PHE A 297 -12.58 -41.78 6.97
C PHE A 297 -11.85 -41.66 8.32
N THR A 298 -12.61 -41.51 9.42
CA THR A 298 -12.05 -41.66 10.76
C THR A 298 -11.68 -43.12 11.02
N PRO A 299 -10.72 -43.41 11.91
CA PRO A 299 -10.52 -44.76 12.39
C PRO A 299 -11.79 -45.29 13.08
N ASN A 300 -11.79 -46.60 13.29
CA ASN A 300 -12.80 -47.30 14.05
C ASN A 300 -12.68 -46.94 15.54
N ASP A 301 -13.71 -46.30 16.09
CA ASP A 301 -13.75 -45.83 17.47
C ASP A 301 -14.76 -46.62 18.31
N PRO A 302 -14.52 -46.78 19.62
CA PRO A 302 -15.47 -47.44 20.52
C PRO A 302 -16.70 -46.58 20.79
N ALA A 303 -17.89 -47.17 20.71
CA ALA A 303 -19.15 -46.52 21.08
C ALA A 303 -19.30 -46.48 22.61
N ASP A 304 -18.58 -45.58 23.27
CA ASP A 304 -18.42 -45.46 24.73
C ASP A 304 -18.77 -44.07 25.31
N SER A 305 -19.32 -43.16 24.49
CA SER A 305 -19.62 -41.77 24.86
C SER A 305 -18.41 -40.91 25.22
N GLN A 306 -17.21 -41.32 24.82
CA GLN A 306 -15.98 -40.52 24.97
C GLN A 306 -15.53 -39.92 23.63
N PRO A 307 -14.90 -38.73 23.64
CA PRO A 307 -14.31 -38.11 22.44
C PRO A 307 -13.04 -38.85 22.00
N HIS A 308 -13.01 -39.27 20.74
CA HIS A 308 -11.87 -39.93 20.08
C HIS A 308 -11.53 -39.22 18.77
N SER A 309 -10.36 -39.55 18.19
CA SER A 309 -10.08 -39.31 16.76
C SER A 309 -10.27 -37.87 16.26
N GLY A 310 -9.64 -36.91 16.92
CA GLY A 310 -9.50 -35.54 16.44
C GLY A 310 -8.57 -35.42 15.24
N GLY A 311 -8.75 -34.38 14.43
CA GLY A 311 -7.93 -34.20 13.23
C GLY A 311 -8.15 -32.90 12.48
N SER A 312 -7.38 -32.75 11.42
CA SER A 312 -7.53 -31.69 10.43
C SER A 312 -7.19 -32.20 9.04
N TRP A 313 -7.80 -31.59 8.04
CA TRP A 313 -7.72 -32.02 6.66
C TRP A 313 -7.83 -30.81 5.73
N SER A 314 -6.96 -30.77 4.72
CA SER A 314 -6.99 -29.76 3.66
C SER A 314 -7.17 -30.44 2.32
N TYR A 315 -8.00 -29.84 1.47
CA TYR A 315 -8.07 -30.11 0.04
C TYR A 315 -7.69 -28.83 -0.72
N TYR A 316 -6.97 -29.01 -1.83
CA TYR A 316 -6.55 -27.91 -2.71
C TYR A 316 -7.16 -28.14 -4.08
N THR A 317 -7.84 -27.13 -4.62
CA THR A 317 -8.15 -27.15 -6.06
C THR A 317 -6.87 -26.89 -6.85
N SER A 318 -6.85 -27.36 -8.08
CA SER A 318 -5.82 -27.05 -9.04
C SER A 318 -6.42 -26.86 -10.43
N SER A 319 -5.97 -25.82 -11.12
CA SER A 319 -6.24 -25.67 -12.56
C SER A 319 -5.74 -26.85 -13.39
N ALA A 320 -4.71 -27.57 -12.92
CA ALA A 320 -4.20 -28.79 -13.56
C ALA A 320 -5.16 -29.98 -13.44
N THR A 321 -5.94 -30.06 -12.35
CA THR A 321 -6.98 -31.08 -12.15
C THR A 321 -8.36 -30.64 -12.63
N GLY A 322 -8.51 -29.36 -13.01
CA GLY A 322 -9.73 -28.81 -13.61
C GLY A 322 -10.85 -28.54 -12.61
N ASP A 323 -10.53 -28.43 -11.32
CA ASP A 323 -11.49 -28.22 -10.22
C ASP A 323 -11.39 -26.82 -9.59
N THR A 324 -10.64 -25.89 -10.21
CA THR A 324 -10.64 -24.46 -9.85
C THR A 324 -12.07 -23.90 -9.91
N PRO A 325 -12.59 -23.26 -8.83
CA PRO A 325 -13.95 -22.71 -8.84
C PRO A 325 -14.09 -21.58 -9.85
N SER A 326 -15.21 -21.54 -10.56
CA SER A 326 -15.54 -20.48 -11.51
C SER A 326 -15.62 -19.09 -10.88
N ALA A 327 -15.72 -18.03 -11.68
CA ALA A 327 -15.96 -16.70 -11.14
C ALA A 327 -17.36 -16.62 -10.52
N GLY A 328 -17.47 -16.18 -9.26
CA GLY A 328 -18.75 -16.04 -8.57
C GLY A 328 -18.72 -16.47 -7.11
N THR A 329 -19.91 -16.53 -6.50
CA THR A 329 -20.08 -16.98 -5.12
C THR A 329 -20.26 -18.48 -5.08
N HIS A 330 -19.46 -19.13 -4.25
CA HIS A 330 -19.43 -20.58 -4.04
C HIS A 330 -19.67 -20.90 -2.57
N THR A 331 -20.15 -22.12 -2.30
CA THR A 331 -20.35 -22.66 -0.95
C THR A 331 -19.35 -23.77 -0.67
N LEU A 332 -18.46 -23.59 0.30
CA LEU A 332 -17.70 -24.70 0.87
C LEU A 332 -18.53 -25.33 2.00
N LYS A 333 -18.71 -26.65 1.95
CA LYS A 333 -19.49 -27.41 2.93
C LYS A 333 -18.76 -28.67 3.35
N VAL A 334 -18.83 -29.00 4.64
CA VAL A 334 -18.40 -30.30 5.16
C VAL A 334 -19.60 -31.03 5.75
N THR A 335 -19.76 -32.27 5.35
CA THR A 335 -20.77 -33.19 5.87
C THR A 335 -20.11 -34.32 6.66
N ALA A 336 -20.89 -34.97 7.51
CA ALA A 336 -20.51 -36.24 8.15
C ALA A 336 -21.61 -37.28 7.96
N GLN A 337 -21.21 -38.55 7.88
CA GLN A 337 -22.11 -39.69 7.87
C GLN A 337 -21.55 -40.80 8.77
N ASN A 338 -22.43 -41.41 9.56
CA ASN A 338 -22.09 -42.63 10.29
C ASN A 338 -22.36 -43.85 9.40
N LEU A 339 -21.36 -44.72 9.23
CA LEU A 339 -21.47 -45.89 8.35
C LEU A 339 -22.04 -47.15 9.04
N THR A 340 -22.18 -47.15 10.37
CA THR A 340 -22.70 -48.32 11.14
C THR A 340 -24.19 -48.23 11.50
N GLY A 341 -24.93 -47.32 10.86
CA GLY A 341 -26.35 -47.49 10.55
C GLY A 341 -27.42 -47.19 11.62
N SER A 342 -27.09 -46.94 12.89
CA SER A 342 -28.14 -46.57 13.88
C SER A 342 -27.69 -45.75 15.09
N TYR A 343 -26.39 -45.45 15.22
CA TYR A 343 -25.90 -44.68 16.35
C TYR A 343 -26.00 -43.18 16.11
N THR A 344 -26.44 -42.44 17.13
CA THR A 344 -26.28 -41.00 17.14
C THR A 344 -24.81 -40.69 17.41
N THR A 345 -24.17 -40.05 16.44
CA THR A 345 -22.75 -39.68 16.47
C THR A 345 -22.65 -38.17 16.54
N ALA A 346 -21.57 -37.66 17.11
CA ALA A 346 -21.34 -36.23 17.25
C ALA A 346 -19.90 -35.84 16.96
N VAL A 347 -19.71 -34.62 16.44
CA VAL A 347 -18.41 -33.95 16.35
C VAL A 347 -18.32 -33.08 17.58
N TYR A 348 -17.26 -33.28 18.35
CA TYR A 348 -17.02 -32.53 19.59
C TYR A 348 -16.67 -31.08 19.27
N GLY A 349 -17.31 -30.13 19.95
CA GLY A 349 -17.04 -28.70 19.80
C GLY A 349 -17.17 -27.96 21.13
N ARG A 350 -16.16 -27.15 21.47
CA ARG A 350 -16.14 -26.28 22.66
C ARG A 350 -15.62 -24.90 22.29
N SER A 351 -15.86 -23.92 23.17
CA SER A 351 -15.28 -22.56 23.03
C SER A 351 -13.75 -22.58 22.97
N THR A 352 -13.11 -23.47 23.74
CA THR A 352 -11.65 -23.68 23.80
C THR A 352 -11.10 -24.60 22.71
N ASN A 353 -11.97 -25.40 22.07
CA ASN A 353 -11.58 -26.31 21.00
C ASN A 353 -12.70 -26.40 19.96
N LYS A 354 -12.66 -25.48 18.99
CA LYS A 354 -13.72 -25.30 17.99
C LYS A 354 -13.60 -26.29 16.83
N ILE A 355 -14.74 -26.61 16.24
CA ILE A 355 -14.83 -27.14 14.88
C ILE A 355 -14.64 -25.96 13.93
N ILE A 356 -13.77 -26.09 12.93
CA ILE A 356 -13.37 -25.00 12.05
C ILE A 356 -13.52 -25.44 10.60
N LEU A 357 -14.14 -24.59 9.80
CA LEU A 357 -14.12 -24.67 8.34
C LEU A 357 -13.58 -23.35 7.80
N ARG A 358 -12.56 -23.42 6.94
CA ARG A 358 -11.91 -22.27 6.32
C ARG A 358 -11.76 -22.50 4.84
N VAL A 359 -11.90 -21.42 4.07
CA VAL A 359 -11.45 -21.37 2.68
C VAL A 359 -10.56 -20.15 2.49
N LYS A 360 -9.47 -20.29 1.74
CA LYS A 360 -8.58 -19.19 1.36
C LYS A 360 -8.02 -19.41 -0.04
N PRO A 361 -7.48 -18.38 -0.72
CA PRO A 361 -6.67 -18.61 -1.91
C PRO A 361 -5.54 -19.58 -1.57
N ALA A 362 -5.33 -20.58 -2.42
CA ALA A 362 -4.18 -21.46 -2.36
C ALA A 362 -2.93 -20.60 -2.57
N SER A 363 -1.98 -20.69 -1.65
CA SER A 363 -0.65 -20.14 -1.87
C SER A 363 0.08 -21.08 -2.82
N MET A 364 0.45 -20.57 -4.00
CA MET A 364 1.38 -21.25 -4.91
C MET A 364 2.72 -21.55 -4.23
#